data_AF-A0ABD3R693-F1
#
_entry.id   AF-A0ABD3R693-F1
#
_cell.length_a   1.000
_cell.length_b   1.000
_cell.length_c   1.000
_cell.angle_alpha   90.00
_cell.angle_beta   90.00
_cell.angle_gamma   90.00
#
_symmetry.space_group_name_H-M   'P 1'
#
loop_
_entity.id
_entity.type
_entity.pdbx_description
1 polymer ?
#
loop_
_entity_poly.entity_id
_entity_poly.type
_entity_poly.pdbx_seq_one_letter_code
_entity_poly.pdbx_strand_id
1 'polypeptide(L)'
;MNNPSAGGGGGTVVATPGDLSSLALYTAKSFARRHKILTASYLYGLSSLFLLILLGGSGIKLTLDQRREYEAIMNTVNLRAEYDAATSYHAAHARYYHAKGWLSCDAHCQHYKRISERKKREWDEIRAEGNARMSDARSVAGLWSEVGIDEVKESFWGYFQGGKDFARRQSMWDAMFMGMRSMSRDESMVEYILKMLMQVLINFSMGLIMALVIFIFGLWGIIRTYQPNPLTGLFFFVTATCAAFAFVSTYLLTLYTCAAGGLYGIAKMAESNMRIEGGGGRRDIRGGRLDRTGGGYNRPHYQ
;
A
#
# COMPACT_ATOMS: atom_id res chain seq x y z
N MET A 1 8.12 -0.88 -67.11
CA MET A 1 7.31 -1.66 -66.16
C MET A 1 8.23 -2.63 -65.45
N ASN A 2 8.48 -2.44 -64.16
CA ASN A 2 8.60 -3.51 -63.15
C ASN A 2 8.88 -2.91 -61.78
N ASN A 3 8.07 -3.35 -60.83
CA ASN A 3 7.89 -2.89 -59.46
C ASN A 3 8.64 -3.85 -58.52
N PRO A 4 9.51 -3.40 -57.60
CA PRO A 4 9.93 -4.25 -56.50
C PRO A 4 8.94 -4.14 -55.35
N SER A 5 8.17 -5.21 -55.19
CA SER A 5 7.25 -5.49 -54.09
C SER A 5 7.92 -5.44 -52.72
N ALA A 6 7.32 -4.66 -51.82
CA ALA A 6 7.59 -4.63 -50.40
C ALA A 6 7.19 -5.97 -49.74
N GLY A 7 8.17 -6.66 -49.18
CA GLY A 7 7.97 -7.79 -48.27
C GLY A 7 7.88 -7.28 -46.83
N GLY A 8 6.65 -6.99 -46.38
CA GLY A 8 6.35 -6.71 -44.98
C GLY A 8 6.39 -7.99 -44.15
N GLY A 9 7.56 -8.28 -43.56
CA GLY A 9 7.72 -9.30 -42.54
C GLY A 9 7.20 -8.78 -41.20
N GLY A 10 5.96 -9.11 -40.86
CA GLY A 10 5.41 -8.98 -39.52
C GLY A 10 6.12 -9.91 -38.55
N GLY A 11 7.30 -9.50 -38.08
CA GLY A 11 8.01 -10.15 -37.01
C GLY A 11 7.33 -9.82 -35.68
N THR A 12 6.62 -10.79 -35.11
CA THR A 12 6.35 -10.82 -33.67
C THR A 12 7.70 -10.70 -32.97
N VAL A 13 7.96 -9.55 -32.33
CA VAL A 13 9.16 -9.32 -31.52
C VAL A 13 9.04 -10.24 -30.31
N VAL A 14 9.59 -11.44 -30.42
CA VAL A 14 9.85 -12.31 -29.27
C VAL A 14 11.00 -11.65 -28.53
N ALA A 15 10.68 -10.79 -27.56
CA ALA A 15 11.69 -10.14 -26.73
C ALA A 15 12.45 -11.23 -25.95
N THR A 16 13.71 -11.45 -26.32
CA THR A 16 14.59 -12.38 -25.64
C THR A 16 14.91 -11.83 -24.23
N PRO A 17 15.06 -12.68 -23.19
CA PRO A 17 15.34 -12.22 -21.81
C PRO A 17 16.60 -11.33 -21.70
N GLY A 18 17.57 -11.51 -22.60
CA GLY A 18 18.75 -10.66 -22.72
C GLY A 18 18.45 -9.23 -23.19
N ASP A 19 17.43 -9.05 -24.04
CA ASP A 19 17.03 -7.74 -24.54
C ASP A 19 16.21 -6.98 -23.50
N LEU A 20 15.39 -7.69 -22.72
CA LEU A 20 14.64 -7.10 -21.61
C LEU A 20 15.56 -6.65 -20.48
N SER A 21 16.57 -7.45 -20.13
CA SER A 21 17.54 -7.10 -19.09
C SER A 21 18.46 -5.95 -19.52
N SER A 22 18.94 -5.94 -20.76
CA SER A 22 19.74 -4.83 -21.29
C SER A 22 18.94 -3.54 -21.44
N LEU A 23 17.67 -3.61 -21.86
CA LEU A 23 16.75 -2.47 -21.91
C LEU A 23 16.44 -1.93 -20.51
N ALA A 24 16.20 -2.80 -19.53
CA ALA A 24 16.00 -2.42 -18.13
C ALA A 24 17.25 -1.75 -17.54
N LEU A 25 18.44 -2.27 -17.84
CA LEU A 25 19.71 -1.66 -17.43
C LEU A 25 19.95 -0.31 -18.09
N TYR A 26 19.61 -0.16 -19.37
CA TYR A 26 19.76 1.10 -20.09
C TYR A 26 18.80 2.18 -19.58
N THR A 27 17.54 1.80 -19.35
CA THR A 27 16.52 2.69 -18.76
C THR A 27 16.88 3.10 -17.33
N ALA A 28 17.32 2.15 -16.49
CA ALA A 28 17.81 2.45 -15.15
C ALA A 28 19.04 3.38 -15.17
N LYS A 29 20.02 3.14 -16.05
CA LYS A 29 21.22 3.97 -16.20
C LYS A 29 20.91 5.38 -16.73
N SER A 30 19.93 5.50 -17.63
CA SER A 30 19.46 6.79 -18.16
C SER A 30 18.71 7.58 -17.08
N PHE A 31 17.80 6.91 -16.35
CA PHE A 31 17.06 7.49 -15.24
C PHE A 31 17.98 7.97 -14.12
N ALA A 32 18.98 7.17 -13.72
CA ALA A 32 19.95 7.55 -12.70
C ALA A 32 20.81 8.76 -13.10
N ARG A 33 21.16 8.88 -14.38
CA ARG A 33 21.89 10.06 -14.87
C ARG A 33 21.04 11.32 -14.90
N ARG A 34 19.73 11.19 -15.19
CA ARG A 34 18.80 12.32 -15.24
C ARG A 34 18.32 12.75 -13.86
N HIS A 35 18.14 11.83 -12.92
CA HIS A 35 17.57 12.07 -11.59
C HIS A 35 18.55 11.72 -10.45
N LYS A 36 19.75 12.30 -10.48
CA LYS A 36 20.84 12.00 -9.54
C LYS A 36 20.42 12.08 -8.07
N ILE A 37 19.62 13.08 -7.69
CA ILE A 37 19.16 13.30 -6.31
C ILE A 37 18.20 12.20 -5.87
N LEU A 38 17.20 11.85 -6.70
CA LEU A 38 16.23 10.80 -6.38
C LEU A 38 16.89 9.43 -6.30
N THR A 39 17.84 9.13 -7.18
CA THR A 39 18.60 7.88 -7.10
C THR A 39 19.53 7.84 -5.90
N ALA A 40 20.15 8.96 -5.54
CA ALA A 40 20.98 9.03 -4.34
C ALA A 40 20.14 8.85 -3.07
N SER A 41 18.98 9.51 -2.96
CA SER A 41 18.07 9.37 -1.81
C SER A 41 17.49 7.96 -1.71
N TYR A 42 17.16 7.32 -2.84
CA TYR A 42 16.70 5.95 -2.88
C TYR A 42 17.79 4.96 -2.42
N LEU A 43 19.02 5.07 -2.97
CA LEU A 43 20.13 4.21 -2.57
C LEU A 43 20.53 4.42 -1.10
N TYR A 44 20.54 5.67 -0.64
CA TYR A 44 20.78 6.00 0.75
C TYR A 44 19.69 5.38 1.66
N GLY A 45 18.42 5.56 1.31
CA GLY A 45 17.30 4.96 2.04
C GLY A 45 17.36 3.44 2.07
N LEU A 46 17.71 2.80 0.96
CA LEU A 46 17.84 1.34 0.85
C LEU A 46 19.03 0.84 1.70
N SER A 47 20.17 1.53 1.65
CA SER A 47 21.32 1.20 2.50
C SER A 47 21.03 1.39 3.99
N SER A 48 20.30 2.44 4.36
CA SER A 48 19.85 2.69 5.74
C SER A 48 18.88 1.62 6.22
N LEU A 49 17.89 1.26 5.38
CA LEU A 49 16.93 0.21 5.69
C LEU A 49 17.61 -1.16 5.82
N PHE A 50 18.56 -1.46 4.95
CA PHE A 50 19.36 -2.68 5.02
C PHE A 50 20.22 -2.73 6.28
N LEU A 51 20.86 -1.61 6.66
CA LEU A 51 21.59 -1.50 7.92
C LEU A 51 20.67 -1.68 9.13
N LEU A 52 19.48 -1.08 9.13
CA LEU A 52 18.50 -1.26 10.20
C LEU A 52 18.06 -2.72 10.35
N ILE A 53 17.87 -3.44 9.24
CA ILE A 53 17.55 -4.87 9.27
C ILE A 53 18.73 -5.70 9.80
N LEU A 54 19.96 -5.42 9.34
CA LEU A 54 21.16 -6.14 9.78
C LEU A 54 21.51 -5.91 11.25
N LEU A 55 21.24 -4.71 11.78
CA LEU A 55 21.51 -4.35 13.18
C LEU A 55 20.41 -4.82 14.14
N GLY A 56 19.52 -5.73 13.69
CA GLY A 56 18.49 -6.34 14.54
C GLY A 56 17.24 -5.49 14.73
N GLY A 57 17.05 -4.45 13.90
CA GLY A 57 15.81 -3.68 13.82
C GLY A 57 15.39 -2.92 15.09
N SER A 58 16.20 -2.97 16.14
CA SER A 58 16.00 -2.30 17.42
C SER A 58 17.04 -1.19 17.53
N GLY A 59 16.62 0.00 17.97
CA GLY A 59 17.53 1.11 18.20
C GLY A 59 18.55 0.82 19.29
N ILE A 60 19.35 1.82 19.63
CA ILE A 60 20.36 1.66 20.68
C ILE A 60 19.64 1.28 21.98
N LYS A 61 20.02 0.15 22.57
CA LYS A 61 19.41 -0.31 23.82
C LYS A 61 19.67 0.71 24.92
N LEU A 62 18.63 1.02 25.69
CA LEU A 62 18.75 1.91 26.84
C LEU A 62 19.70 1.28 27.86
N THR A 63 20.56 2.10 28.46
CA THR A 63 21.35 1.70 29.64
C THR A 63 20.41 1.39 30.82
N LEU A 64 20.88 0.60 31.79
CA LEU A 64 20.06 0.22 32.95
C LEU A 64 19.58 1.44 33.75
N ASP A 65 20.40 2.48 33.86
CA ASP A 65 20.05 3.70 34.58
C ASP A 65 19.03 4.55 33.80
N GLN A 66 19.20 4.70 32.47
CA GLN A 66 18.21 5.37 31.62
C GLN A 66 16.86 4.65 31.63
N ARG A 67 16.86 3.32 31.66
CA ARG A 67 15.62 2.53 31.75
C ARG A 67 14.90 2.78 33.07
N ARG A 68 15.61 2.81 34.20
CA ARG A 68 15.02 3.09 35.51
C ARG A 68 14.45 4.50 35.60
N GLU A 69 15.16 5.49 35.07
CA GLU A 69 14.69 6.88 35.03
C GLU A 69 13.47 7.03 34.11
N TYR A 70 13.50 6.39 32.94
CA TYR A 70 12.36 6.32 32.03
C TYR A 70 11.13 5.70 32.70
N GLU A 71 11.28 4.54 33.34
CA GLU A 71 10.19 3.84 34.04
C GLU A 71 9.68 4.66 35.23
N ALA A 72 10.56 5.35 35.97
CA ALA A 72 10.18 6.24 37.07
C ALA A 72 9.29 7.40 36.58
N ILE A 73 9.68 8.07 35.49
CA ILE A 73 8.88 9.17 34.91
C ILE A 73 7.57 8.63 34.33
N MET A 74 7.62 7.50 33.61
CA MET A 74 6.42 6.92 32.98
C MET A 74 5.35 6.52 34.01
N ASN A 75 5.76 6.04 35.19
CA ASN A 75 4.84 5.73 36.29
C ASN A 75 4.14 6.96 36.88
N THR A 76 4.64 8.17 36.62
CA THR A 76 3.97 9.42 37.03
C THR A 76 2.89 9.88 36.04
N VAL A 77 2.84 9.28 34.84
CA VAL A 77 1.86 9.63 33.81
C VAL A 77 0.53 8.96 34.13
N ASN A 78 -0.47 9.76 34.50
CA ASN A 78 -1.79 9.25 34.84
C ASN A 78 -2.66 9.08 33.59
N LEU A 79 -2.39 8.01 32.82
CA LEU A 79 -3.16 7.63 31.62
C LEU A 79 -4.66 7.44 31.91
N ARG A 80 -5.00 7.01 33.13
CA ARG A 80 -6.39 6.80 33.53
C ARG A 80 -7.14 8.13 33.67
N ALA A 81 -6.50 9.13 34.27
CA ALA A 81 -7.08 10.47 34.36
C ALA A 81 -7.31 11.09 32.98
N GLU A 82 -6.38 10.92 32.03
CA GLU A 82 -6.58 11.37 30.65
C GLU A 82 -7.75 10.64 29.97
N TYR A 83 -7.82 9.32 30.11
CA TYR A 83 -8.90 8.51 29.54
C TYR A 83 -10.28 8.88 30.10
N ASP A 84 -10.39 9.06 31.42
CA ASP A 84 -11.63 9.45 32.09
C ASP A 84 -12.07 10.86 31.66
N ALA A 85 -11.12 11.80 31.57
CA ALA A 85 -11.36 13.15 31.08
C ALA A 85 -11.83 13.16 29.62
N ALA A 86 -11.16 12.41 28.74
CA ALA A 86 -11.53 12.25 27.33
C ALA A 86 -12.95 11.67 27.20
N THR A 87 -13.25 10.62 27.95
CA THR A 87 -14.59 9.99 27.96
C THR A 87 -15.67 10.99 28.40
N SER A 88 -15.38 11.78 29.45
CA SER A 88 -16.30 12.80 29.94
C SER A 88 -16.55 13.92 28.91
N TYR A 89 -15.51 14.33 28.18
CA TYR A 89 -15.61 15.28 27.09
C TYR A 89 -16.42 14.72 25.93
N HIS A 90 -16.14 13.50 25.47
CA HIS A 90 -16.87 12.87 24.38
C HIS A 90 -18.36 12.70 24.71
N ALA A 91 -18.69 12.30 25.93
CA ALA A 91 -20.08 12.22 26.38
C ALA A 91 -20.78 13.59 26.37
N ALA A 92 -20.09 14.64 26.84
CA ALA A 92 -20.62 16.01 26.80
C ALA A 92 -20.75 16.55 25.37
N HIS A 93 -19.80 16.23 24.49
CA HIS A 93 -19.78 16.63 23.10
C HIS A 93 -20.90 15.95 22.30
N ALA A 94 -21.16 14.67 22.54
CA ALA A 94 -22.27 13.95 21.93
C ALA A 94 -23.61 14.62 22.28
N ARG A 95 -23.82 14.99 23.55
CA ARG A 95 -25.04 15.71 23.98
C ARG A 95 -25.19 17.06 23.28
N TYR A 96 -24.10 17.81 23.13
CA TYR A 96 -24.11 19.06 22.36
C TYR A 96 -24.44 18.80 20.87
N TYR A 97 -23.82 17.78 20.27
CA TYR A 97 -24.05 17.42 18.86
C TYR A 97 -25.51 17.03 18.60
N HIS A 98 -26.13 16.27 19.49
CA HIS A 98 -27.54 15.90 19.41
C HIS A 98 -28.51 17.06 19.69
N ALA A 99 -28.11 18.02 20.53
CA ALA A 99 -28.91 19.23 20.80
C ALA A 99 -28.79 20.29 19.69
N LYS A 100 -27.82 20.15 18.77
CA LYS A 100 -27.60 21.09 17.68
C LYS A 100 -28.58 20.82 16.54
N GLY A 101 -29.37 21.83 16.16
CA GLY A 101 -30.18 21.80 14.95
C GLY A 101 -29.34 21.99 13.68
N TRP A 102 -29.95 21.82 12.50
CA TRP A 102 -29.26 21.95 11.21
C TRP A 102 -28.49 23.27 11.05
N LEU A 103 -29.06 24.40 11.51
CA LEU A 103 -28.45 25.74 11.39
C LEU A 103 -28.65 26.66 12.61
N SER A 104 -29.32 26.23 13.68
CA SER A 104 -29.62 27.07 14.85
C SER A 104 -29.23 26.41 16.17
N CYS A 105 -28.70 27.22 17.10
CA CYS A 105 -28.39 26.81 18.47
C CYS A 105 -29.22 27.64 19.44
N ASP A 106 -30.24 27.01 20.01
CA ASP A 106 -31.14 27.58 21.02
C ASP A 106 -30.49 27.64 22.41
N ALA A 107 -31.22 28.12 23.42
CA ALA A 107 -30.73 28.21 24.80
C ALA A 107 -30.32 26.84 25.38
N HIS A 108 -30.99 25.77 24.97
CA HIS A 108 -30.69 24.39 25.35
C HIS A 108 -29.37 23.91 24.73
N CYS A 109 -29.16 24.13 23.45
CA CYS A 109 -27.90 23.91 22.75
C CYS A 109 -26.75 24.73 23.36
N GLN A 110 -26.97 26.01 23.69
CA GLN A 110 -25.95 26.85 24.33
C GLN A 110 -25.55 26.35 25.73
N HIS A 111 -26.48 25.76 26.49
CA HIS A 111 -26.18 25.13 27.76
C HIS A 111 -25.20 23.96 27.60
N TYR A 112 -25.50 23.01 26.70
CA TYR A 112 -24.61 21.86 26.45
C TYR A 112 -23.29 22.26 25.80
N LYS A 113 -23.29 23.30 24.96
CA LYS A 113 -22.05 23.87 24.39
C LYS A 113 -21.09 24.31 25.49
N ARG A 114 -21.56 25.09 26.47
CA ARG A 114 -20.72 25.55 27.59
C ARG A 114 -20.18 24.39 28.43
N ILE A 115 -20.99 23.35 28.65
CA ILE A 115 -20.54 22.13 29.35
C ILE A 115 -19.45 21.41 28.55
N SER A 116 -19.66 21.22 27.24
CA SER A 116 -18.68 20.57 26.36
C SER A 116 -17.38 21.36 26.29
N GLU A 117 -17.45 22.69 26.18
CA GLU A 117 -16.26 23.57 26.17
C GLU A 117 -15.50 23.53 27.50
N ARG A 118 -16.19 23.51 28.64
CA ARG A 118 -15.55 23.34 29.95
C ARG A 118 -14.84 21.99 30.05
N LYS A 119 -15.51 20.91 29.65
CA LYS A 119 -14.92 19.56 29.65
C LYS A 119 -13.77 19.42 28.65
N LYS A 120 -13.82 20.17 27.55
CA LYS A 120 -12.72 20.26 26.60
C LYS A 120 -11.49 20.90 27.22
N ARG A 121 -11.64 22.01 27.94
CA ARG A 121 -10.52 22.69 28.63
C ARG A 121 -9.87 21.79 29.68
N GLU A 122 -10.70 21.13 30.50
CA GLU A 122 -10.23 20.17 31.51
C GLU A 122 -9.45 19.01 30.88
N TRP A 123 -9.95 18.47 29.77
CA TRP A 123 -9.24 17.43 29.02
C TRP A 123 -7.95 17.95 28.37
N ASP A 124 -7.97 19.14 27.76
CA ASP A 124 -6.81 19.76 27.12
C ASP A 124 -5.69 20.05 28.15
N GLU A 125 -6.04 20.48 29.36
CA GLU A 125 -5.10 20.70 30.48
C GLU A 125 -4.45 19.39 30.95
N ILE A 126 -5.26 18.36 31.25
CA ILE A 126 -4.75 17.05 31.67
C ILE A 126 -3.87 16.43 30.58
N ARG A 127 -4.29 16.57 29.32
CA ARG A 127 -3.55 16.07 28.17
C ARG A 127 -2.24 16.83 27.97
N ALA A 128 -2.23 18.15 28.16
CA ALA A 128 -1.00 18.94 28.08
C ALA A 128 0.01 18.53 29.17
N GLU A 129 -0.46 18.31 30.40
CA GLU A 129 0.37 17.81 31.50
C GLU A 129 0.91 16.39 31.22
N GLY A 130 0.05 15.48 30.75
CA GLY A 130 0.45 14.13 30.35
C GLY A 130 1.49 14.14 29.23
N ASN A 131 1.28 14.97 28.21
CA ASN A 131 2.23 15.14 27.10
C ASN A 131 3.57 15.72 27.55
N ALA A 132 3.57 16.65 28.51
CA ALA A 132 4.82 17.20 29.06
C ALA A 132 5.63 16.11 29.77
N ARG A 133 5.00 15.33 30.66
CA ARG A 133 5.68 14.22 31.36
C ARG A 133 6.14 13.11 30.42
N MET A 134 5.34 12.79 29.39
CA MET A 134 5.74 11.85 28.35
C MET A 134 6.93 12.39 27.53
N SER A 135 6.97 13.69 27.24
CA SER A 135 8.10 14.31 26.55
C SER A 135 9.38 14.23 27.39
N ASP A 136 9.28 14.44 28.70
CA ASP A 136 10.42 14.30 29.62
C ASP A 136 10.96 12.87 29.60
N ALA A 137 10.07 11.86 29.72
CA ALA A 137 10.47 10.45 29.60
C ALA A 137 11.13 10.14 28.24
N ARG A 138 10.56 10.64 27.14
CA ARG A 138 11.10 10.45 25.78
C ARG A 138 12.49 11.09 25.62
N SER A 139 12.72 12.24 26.25
CA SER A 139 14.01 12.93 26.20
C SER A 139 15.14 12.10 26.83
N VAL A 140 14.85 11.37 27.92
CA VAL A 140 15.81 10.49 28.62
C VAL A 140 16.15 9.26 27.77
N ALA A 141 15.16 8.67 27.10
CA ALA A 141 15.38 7.55 26.19
C ALA A 141 16.19 7.98 24.95
N GLY A 142 15.84 9.13 24.37
CA GLY A 142 16.48 9.66 23.18
C GLY A 142 15.94 9.07 21.87
N LEU A 143 16.07 9.83 20.79
CA LEU A 143 15.44 9.54 19.49
C LEU A 143 15.98 8.29 18.79
N TRP A 144 17.26 7.98 18.97
CA TRP A 144 17.92 6.80 18.38
C TRP A 144 17.80 5.53 19.23
N SER A 145 17.12 5.63 20.37
CA SER A 145 16.90 4.47 21.25
C SER A 145 15.93 3.47 20.64
N GLU A 146 15.90 2.27 21.22
CA GLU A 146 14.90 1.24 20.89
C GLU A 146 13.47 1.79 20.94
N VAL A 147 13.13 2.55 22.00
CA VAL A 147 11.80 3.18 22.16
C VAL A 147 11.51 4.20 21.05
N GLY A 148 12.49 5.05 20.71
CA GLY A 148 12.35 6.06 19.65
C GLY A 148 12.18 5.45 18.26
N ILE A 149 12.97 4.43 17.94
CA ILE A 149 12.88 3.74 16.66
C ILE A 149 11.58 2.94 16.55
N ASP A 150 11.13 2.29 17.63
CA ASP A 150 9.90 1.53 17.61
C ASP A 150 8.65 2.41 17.51
N GLU A 151 8.59 3.57 18.18
CA GLU A 151 7.49 4.53 18.01
C GLU A 151 7.40 5.03 16.56
N VAL A 152 8.53 5.32 15.92
CA VAL A 152 8.57 5.75 14.51
C VAL A 152 8.17 4.62 13.56
N LYS A 153 8.60 3.37 13.83
CA LYS A 153 8.18 2.19 13.05
C LYS A 153 6.69 1.93 13.19
N GLU A 154 6.15 1.96 14.40
CA GLU A 154 4.72 1.78 14.65
C GLU A 154 3.90 2.86 13.94
N SER A 155 4.34 4.12 14.02
CA SER A 155 3.72 5.22 13.30
C SER A 155 3.76 5.00 11.78
N PHE A 156 4.92 4.63 11.23
CA PHE A 156 5.07 4.29 9.82
C PHE A 156 4.11 3.17 9.39
N TRP A 157 4.07 2.07 10.14
CA TRP A 157 3.17 0.95 9.86
C TRP A 157 1.70 1.33 9.97
N GLY A 158 1.33 2.16 10.94
CA GLY A 158 -0.02 2.71 11.08
C GLY A 158 -0.45 3.47 9.83
N TYR A 159 0.38 4.41 9.35
CA TYR A 159 0.09 5.15 8.12
C TYR A 159 0.12 4.25 6.88
N PHE A 160 1.07 3.32 6.79
CA PHE A 160 1.19 2.40 5.67
C PHE A 160 -0.04 1.49 5.54
N GLN A 161 -0.52 0.91 6.64
CA GLN A 161 -1.76 0.13 6.63
C GLN A 161 -2.97 1.01 6.34
N GLY A 162 -3.04 2.21 6.90
CA GLY A 162 -4.08 3.19 6.57
C GLY A 162 -4.14 3.50 5.06
N GLY A 163 -2.99 3.67 4.41
CA GLY A 163 -2.88 3.86 2.96
C GLY A 163 -3.34 2.65 2.16
N LYS A 164 -2.99 1.44 2.60
CA LYS A 164 -3.48 0.19 1.97
C LYS A 164 -4.98 -0.01 2.14
N ASP A 165 -5.53 0.29 3.31
CA ASP A 165 -6.96 0.16 3.57
C ASP A 165 -7.77 1.23 2.84
N PHE A 166 -7.21 2.42 2.65
CA PHE A 166 -7.76 3.40 1.71
C PHE A 166 -7.78 2.84 0.28
N ALA A 167 -6.67 2.31 -0.21
CA ALA A 167 -6.58 1.73 -1.55
C ALA A 167 -7.53 0.55 -1.77
N ARG A 168 -7.69 -0.32 -0.76
CA ARG A 168 -8.65 -1.43 -0.77
C ARG A 168 -10.08 -0.92 -0.85
N ARG A 169 -10.45 0.05 -0.02
CA ARG A 169 -11.78 0.66 -0.06
C ARG A 169 -12.07 1.28 -1.42
N GLN A 170 -11.13 2.06 -1.96
CA GLN A 170 -11.27 2.66 -3.29
C GLN A 170 -11.41 1.59 -4.38
N SER A 171 -10.59 0.54 -4.32
CA SER A 171 -10.65 -0.56 -5.28
C SER A 171 -11.95 -1.36 -5.18
N MET A 172 -12.50 -1.56 -3.98
CA MET A 172 -13.81 -2.20 -3.79
C MET A 172 -14.93 -1.36 -4.41
N TRP A 173 -14.91 -0.04 -4.20
CA TRP A 173 -15.86 0.87 -4.84
C TRP A 173 -15.74 0.83 -6.36
N ASP A 174 -14.53 0.92 -6.90
CA ASP A 174 -14.28 0.89 -8.34
C ASP A 174 -14.73 -0.44 -8.95
N ALA A 175 -14.43 -1.57 -8.31
CA ALA A 175 -14.87 -2.90 -8.76
C ALA A 175 -16.40 -3.05 -8.73
N MET A 176 -17.08 -2.52 -7.71
CA MET A 176 -18.53 -2.54 -7.61
C MET A 176 -19.18 -1.74 -8.74
N PHE A 177 -18.72 -0.51 -8.99
CA PHE A 177 -19.25 0.34 -10.06
C PHE A 177 -18.88 -0.17 -11.46
N MET A 178 -17.72 -0.79 -11.61
CA MET A 178 -17.31 -1.41 -12.88
C MET A 178 -18.14 -2.66 -13.18
N GLY A 179 -18.41 -3.51 -12.18
CA GLY A 179 -19.26 -4.69 -12.32
C GLY A 179 -20.72 -4.36 -12.66
N MET A 180 -21.27 -3.28 -12.08
CA MET A 180 -22.61 -2.78 -12.45
C MET A 180 -22.66 -2.24 -13.88
N ARG A 181 -21.53 -1.72 -14.41
CA ARG A 181 -21.45 -1.19 -15.78
C ARG A 181 -21.10 -2.24 -16.83
N SER A 182 -20.43 -3.33 -16.46
CA SER A 182 -20.00 -4.39 -17.38
C SER A 182 -21.11 -5.39 -17.72
N MET A 183 -22.23 -5.39 -16.98
CA MET A 183 -23.36 -6.30 -17.18
C MET A 183 -24.13 -6.09 -18.52
N SER A 184 -23.75 -5.08 -19.30
CA SER A 184 -24.39 -4.72 -20.59
C SER A 184 -23.49 -4.92 -21.82
N ARG A 185 -22.23 -5.37 -21.67
CA ARG A 185 -21.28 -5.45 -22.79
C ARG A 185 -20.55 -6.79 -22.83
N ASP A 186 -20.50 -7.39 -24.01
CA ASP A 186 -19.68 -8.55 -24.38
C ASP A 186 -18.17 -8.18 -24.41
N GLU A 187 -17.63 -7.61 -23.33
CA GLU A 187 -16.18 -7.40 -23.20
C GLU A 187 -15.48 -8.73 -22.90
N SER A 188 -14.31 -8.92 -23.52
CA SER A 188 -13.39 -10.01 -23.19
C SER A 188 -13.10 -10.00 -21.68
N MET A 189 -13.34 -11.13 -21.00
CA MET A 189 -13.08 -11.30 -19.57
C MET A 189 -11.66 -10.89 -19.18
N VAL A 190 -10.69 -11.08 -20.09
CA VAL A 190 -9.29 -10.69 -19.89
C VAL A 190 -9.12 -9.17 -19.90
N GLU A 191 -9.81 -8.47 -20.81
CA GLU A 191 -9.76 -7.00 -20.87
C GLU A 191 -10.37 -6.37 -19.61
N TYR A 192 -11.48 -6.93 -19.13
CA TYR A 192 -12.10 -6.52 -17.87
C TYR A 192 -11.15 -6.71 -16.67
N ILE A 193 -10.52 -7.89 -16.56
CA ILE A 193 -9.56 -8.19 -15.48
C ILE A 193 -8.35 -7.25 -15.54
N LEU A 194 -7.82 -6.96 -16.74
CA LEU A 194 -6.70 -6.03 -16.93
C LEU A 194 -7.05 -4.60 -16.50
N LYS A 195 -8.22 -4.09 -16.91
CA LYS A 195 -8.71 -2.76 -16.49
C LYS A 195 -8.86 -2.68 -14.97
N MET A 196 -9.47 -3.70 -14.36
CA MET A 196 -9.66 -3.77 -12.91
C MET A 196 -8.31 -3.81 -12.18
N LEU A 197 -7.37 -4.63 -12.64
CA LEU A 197 -6.04 -4.74 -12.05
C LEU A 197 -5.24 -3.42 -12.17
N MET A 198 -5.30 -2.73 -13.30
CA MET A 198 -4.69 -1.40 -13.46
C MET A 198 -5.30 -0.37 -12.51
N GLN A 199 -6.62 -0.39 -12.34
CA GLN A 199 -7.32 0.49 -11.41
C GLN A 199 -6.89 0.24 -9.96
N VAL A 200 -6.79 -1.04 -9.56
CA VAL A 200 -6.28 -1.43 -8.24
C VAL A 200 -4.85 -0.92 -8.03
N LEU A 201 -3.96 -1.07 -9.02
CA LEU A 201 -2.57 -0.61 -8.92
C LEU A 201 -2.48 0.92 -8.76
N ILE A 202 -3.30 1.68 -9.48
CA ILE A 202 -3.37 3.13 -9.37
C ILE A 202 -3.87 3.54 -7.97
N ASN A 203 -4.93 2.88 -7.48
CA ASN A 203 -5.48 3.14 -6.14
C ASN A 203 -4.47 2.84 -5.04
N PHE A 204 -3.73 1.73 -5.15
CA PHE A 204 -2.64 1.39 -4.24
C PHE A 204 -1.50 2.40 -4.31
N SER A 205 -1.15 2.88 -5.51
CA SER A 205 -0.12 3.91 -5.68
C SER A 205 -0.52 5.20 -4.98
N MET A 206 -1.75 5.69 -5.20
CA MET A 206 -2.27 6.89 -4.54
C MET A 206 -2.33 6.72 -3.02
N GLY A 207 -2.85 5.59 -2.53
CA GLY A 207 -2.96 5.33 -1.09
C GLY A 207 -1.60 5.30 -0.38
N LEU A 208 -0.59 4.67 -0.99
CA LEU A 208 0.75 4.57 -0.41
C LEU A 208 1.56 5.86 -0.52
N ILE A 209 1.40 6.63 -1.59
CA ILE A 209 2.01 7.96 -1.72
C ILE A 209 1.43 8.90 -0.67
N MET A 210 0.11 8.90 -0.48
CA MET A 210 -0.54 9.72 0.55
C MET A 210 -0.10 9.29 1.95
N ALA A 211 -0.01 7.98 2.23
CA ALA A 211 0.52 7.48 3.49
C ALA A 211 1.95 7.96 3.75
N LEU A 212 2.82 7.96 2.73
CA LEU A 212 4.19 8.47 2.84
C LEU A 212 4.20 9.97 3.20
N VAL A 213 3.38 10.78 2.51
CA VAL A 213 3.31 12.23 2.78
C VAL A 213 2.82 12.49 4.21
N ILE A 214 1.77 11.81 4.65
CA ILE A 214 1.23 11.96 6.02
C ILE A 214 2.28 11.50 7.05
N PHE A 215 2.98 10.40 6.79
CA PHE A 215 4.07 9.95 7.64
C PHE A 215 5.17 11.01 7.77
N ILE A 216 5.61 11.64 6.68
CA ILE A 216 6.64 12.69 6.72
C ILE A 216 6.20 13.85 7.61
N PHE A 217 4.95 14.31 7.50
CA PHE A 217 4.43 15.37 8.37
C PHE A 217 4.30 14.91 9.84
N GLY A 218 3.81 13.69 10.07
CA GLY A 218 3.66 13.12 11.41
C GLY A 218 5.00 12.86 12.11
N LEU A 219 6.02 12.46 11.35
CA LEU A 219 7.36 12.17 11.84
C LEU A 219 7.98 13.38 12.53
N TRP A 220 7.79 14.58 11.97
CA TRP A 220 8.26 15.81 12.61
C TRP A 220 7.60 16.05 13.97
N GLY A 221 6.33 15.69 14.11
CA GLY A 221 5.63 15.70 15.39
C GLY A 221 6.31 14.79 16.43
N ILE A 222 6.58 13.55 16.05
CA ILE A 222 7.27 12.57 16.92
C ILE A 222 8.64 13.11 17.33
N ILE A 223 9.47 13.55 16.37
CA ILE A 223 10.83 14.04 16.64
C ILE A 223 10.84 15.17 17.68
N ARG A 224 9.89 16.12 17.61
CA ARG A 224 9.82 17.21 18.58
C ARG A 224 9.52 16.73 20.00
N THR A 225 8.78 15.63 20.18
CA THR A 225 8.47 15.11 21.53
C THR A 225 9.70 14.56 22.26
N TYR A 226 10.75 14.19 21.53
CA TYR A 226 12.02 13.69 22.10
C TYR A 226 13.01 14.83 22.47
N GLN A 227 12.66 16.09 22.20
CA GLN A 227 13.51 17.27 22.44
C GLN A 227 14.98 17.11 21.99
N PRO A 228 15.27 16.55 20.79
CA PRO A 228 16.65 16.34 20.38
C PRO A 228 17.34 17.67 20.03
N ASN A 229 18.67 17.65 20.04
CA ASN A 229 19.45 18.71 19.40
C ASN A 229 18.99 18.90 17.94
N PRO A 230 18.85 20.14 17.43
CA PRO A 230 18.31 20.41 16.09
C PRO A 230 19.02 19.64 14.97
N LEU A 231 20.34 19.45 15.11
CA LEU A 231 21.16 18.70 14.18
C LEU A 231 20.81 17.21 14.18
N THR A 232 20.70 16.59 15.37
CA THR A 232 20.34 15.18 15.54
C THR A 232 18.93 14.91 15.03
N GLY A 233 17.97 15.79 15.33
CA GLY A 233 16.61 15.70 14.83
C GLY A 233 16.53 15.79 13.30
N LEU A 234 17.32 16.68 12.68
CA LEU A 234 17.40 16.80 11.23
C LEU A 234 17.98 15.53 10.58
N PHE A 235 19.10 15.02 11.10
CA PHE A 235 19.69 13.78 10.58
C PHE A 235 18.74 12.59 10.67
N PHE A 236 18.06 12.45 11.80
CA PHE A 236 17.06 11.40 11.98
C PHE A 236 15.88 11.56 11.01
N PHE A 237 15.36 12.78 10.85
CA PHE A 237 14.27 13.09 9.92
C PHE A 237 14.63 12.70 8.47
N VAL A 238 15.81 13.12 8.00
CA VAL A 238 16.27 12.81 6.63
C VAL A 238 16.46 11.30 6.46
N THR A 239 17.05 10.64 7.45
CA THR A 239 17.30 9.18 7.41
C THR A 239 15.98 8.40 7.35
N ALA A 240 15.05 8.68 8.27
CA ALA A 240 13.75 8.01 8.33
C ALA A 240 12.88 8.31 7.10
N THR A 241 12.91 9.54 6.58
CA THR A 241 12.19 9.90 5.34
C THR A 241 12.75 9.16 4.13
N CYS A 242 14.08 9.07 3.99
CA CYS A 242 14.70 8.31 2.91
C CYS A 242 14.40 6.81 3.01
N ALA A 243 14.45 6.25 4.21
CA ALA A 243 14.11 4.85 4.44
C ALA A 243 12.64 4.55 4.09
N ALA A 244 11.70 5.39 4.53
CA ALA A 244 10.29 5.26 4.19
C ALA A 244 10.03 5.39 2.68
N PHE A 245 10.68 6.35 2.02
CA PHE A 245 10.61 6.51 0.56
C PHE A 245 11.14 5.27 -0.18
N ALA A 246 12.30 4.74 0.22
CA ALA A 246 12.88 3.54 -0.36
C ALA A 246 11.97 2.31 -0.16
N PHE A 247 11.38 2.16 1.02
CA PHE A 247 10.44 1.07 1.29
C PHE A 247 9.18 1.17 0.42
N VAL A 248 8.51 2.33 0.39
CA VAL A 248 7.27 2.52 -0.37
C VAL A 248 7.51 2.34 -1.87
N SER A 249 8.58 2.94 -2.40
CA SER A 249 8.95 2.78 -3.81
C SER A 249 9.27 1.32 -4.16
N THR A 250 10.03 0.61 -3.32
CA THR A 250 10.30 -0.82 -3.51
C THR A 250 9.01 -1.64 -3.47
N TYR A 251 8.14 -1.37 -2.50
CA TYR A 251 6.84 -2.04 -2.38
C TYR A 251 5.96 -1.83 -3.62
N LEU A 252 5.89 -0.60 -4.14
CA LEU A 252 5.17 -0.30 -5.38
C LEU A 252 5.78 -1.05 -6.57
N LEU A 253 7.11 -1.00 -6.74
CA LEU A 253 7.79 -1.75 -7.79
C LEU A 253 7.47 -3.25 -7.69
N THR A 254 7.48 -3.82 -6.49
CA THR A 254 7.08 -5.22 -6.26
C THR A 254 5.62 -5.47 -6.64
N LEU A 255 4.69 -4.56 -6.31
CA LEU A 255 3.30 -4.71 -6.73
C LEU A 255 3.15 -4.70 -8.25
N TYR A 256 3.82 -3.78 -8.95
CA TYR A 256 3.78 -3.69 -10.41
C TYR A 256 4.45 -4.91 -11.07
N THR A 257 5.57 -5.40 -10.53
CA THR A 257 6.22 -6.62 -11.07
C THR A 257 5.40 -7.86 -10.81
N CYS A 258 4.78 -8.01 -9.63
CA CYS A 258 3.86 -9.10 -9.33
C CYS A 258 2.63 -9.09 -10.25
N ALA A 259 2.07 -7.92 -10.51
CA ALA A 259 0.96 -7.74 -11.45
C ALA A 259 1.35 -8.14 -12.89
N ALA A 260 2.47 -7.61 -13.39
CA ALA A 260 2.96 -7.96 -14.73
C ALA A 260 3.32 -9.45 -14.86
N GLY A 261 3.97 -10.01 -13.84
CA GLY A 261 4.33 -11.43 -13.78
C GLY A 261 3.12 -12.36 -13.74
N GLY A 262 2.06 -11.98 -13.00
CA GLY A 262 0.81 -12.74 -12.94
C GLY A 262 0.11 -12.81 -14.31
N LEU A 263 0.03 -11.70 -15.02
CA LEU A 263 -0.56 -11.65 -16.37
C LEU A 263 0.22 -12.48 -17.38
N TYR A 264 1.56 -12.39 -17.36
CA TYR A 264 2.42 -13.21 -18.21
C TYR A 264 2.27 -14.71 -17.91
N GLY A 265 2.16 -15.08 -16.63
CA GLY A 265 1.93 -16.46 -16.20
C GLY A 265 0.62 -17.03 -16.75
N ILE A 266 -0.48 -16.27 -16.65
CA ILE A 266 -1.80 -16.68 -17.18
C ILE A 266 -1.74 -16.82 -18.71
N ALA A 267 -1.16 -15.85 -19.42
CA ALA A 267 -1.03 -15.90 -20.88
C ALA A 267 -0.23 -17.13 -21.35
N LYS A 268 0.88 -17.43 -20.67
CA LYS A 268 1.72 -18.59 -20.98
C LYS A 268 1.04 -19.92 -20.66
N MET A 269 0.26 -19.99 -19.56
CA MET A 269 -0.55 -21.17 -19.22
C MET A 269 -1.69 -21.41 -20.21
N ALA A 270 -2.34 -20.34 -20.68
CA ALA A 270 -3.35 -20.42 -21.73
C ALA A 270 -2.72 -20.95 -23.04
N GLU A 271 -1.54 -20.46 -23.41
CA GLU A 271 -0.80 -20.96 -24.58
C GLU A 271 -0.40 -22.43 -24.42
N SER A 272 0.06 -22.86 -23.24
CA SER A 272 0.42 -24.27 -23.00
C SER A 272 -0.79 -25.20 -23.03
N ASN A 273 -1.95 -24.76 -22.52
CA ASN A 273 -3.18 -25.55 -22.57
C ASN A 273 -3.73 -25.65 -24.01
N MET A 274 -3.69 -24.55 -24.77
CA MET A 274 -4.06 -24.57 -26.20
C MET A 274 -3.10 -25.43 -27.05
N ARG A 275 -1.82 -25.51 -26.70
CA ARG A 275 -0.87 -26.43 -27.36
C ARG A 275 -1.16 -27.91 -27.05
N ILE A 276 -1.70 -28.21 -25.86
CA ILE A 276 -2.11 -29.58 -25.48
C ILE A 276 -3.41 -29.96 -26.20
N GLU A 277 -4.37 -29.05 -26.33
CA GLU A 277 -5.59 -29.28 -27.12
C GLU A 277 -5.33 -29.31 -28.63
N GLY A 278 -4.44 -28.46 -29.14
CA GLY A 278 -3.97 -28.48 -30.53
C GLY A 278 -3.07 -29.67 -30.89
N GLY A 279 -2.57 -30.41 -29.89
CA GLY A 279 -1.81 -31.65 -30.05
C GLY A 279 -2.66 -32.93 -30.02
N GLY A 280 -3.95 -32.84 -29.71
CA GLY A 280 -4.85 -33.99 -29.54
C GLY A 280 -5.60 -34.45 -30.80
N GLY A 281 -5.30 -33.87 -31.96
CA GLY A 281 -6.11 -34.02 -33.18
C GLY A 281 -5.43 -34.76 -34.33
N ARG A 282 -4.78 -35.90 -34.08
CA ARG A 282 -4.33 -36.79 -35.17
C ARG A 282 -4.44 -38.27 -34.79
N ARG A 283 -5.67 -38.70 -34.46
CA ARG A 283 -6.05 -40.11 -34.63
C ARG A 283 -6.15 -40.38 -36.13
N ASP A 284 -5.14 -41.05 -36.66
CA ASP A 284 -5.20 -41.75 -37.94
C ASP A 284 -6.41 -42.70 -37.92
N ILE A 285 -7.52 -42.28 -38.54
CA ILE A 285 -8.52 -43.21 -39.08
C ILE A 285 -8.11 -43.41 -40.54
N ARG A 286 -7.14 -44.30 -40.76
CA ARG A 286 -6.69 -44.69 -42.10
C ARG A 286 -6.95 -46.17 -42.32
N GLY A 287 -8.10 -46.45 -42.93
CA GLY A 287 -8.28 -47.50 -43.94
C GLY A 287 -8.02 -48.94 -43.52
N GLY A 288 -8.98 -49.56 -42.84
CA GLY A 288 -9.11 -51.01 -42.73
C GLY A 288 -10.26 -51.53 -43.59
N ARG A 289 -9.92 -52.02 -44.78
CA ARG A 289 -10.76 -52.71 -45.76
C ARG A 289 -11.40 -53.97 -45.16
N LEU A 290 -12.72 -54.09 -45.23
CA LEU A 290 -13.43 -55.38 -45.15
C LEU A 290 -14.60 -55.38 -46.16
N ASP A 291 -14.39 -56.12 -47.23
CA ASP A 291 -15.44 -56.66 -48.10
C ASP A 291 -16.43 -57.49 -47.26
N ARG A 292 -17.74 -57.24 -47.40
CA ARG A 292 -18.74 -58.33 -47.47
C ARG A 292 -20.09 -57.83 -47.99
N THR A 293 -20.32 -58.15 -49.25
CA THR A 293 -21.57 -58.68 -49.80
C THR A 293 -22.76 -58.82 -48.84
N GLY A 294 -23.91 -58.29 -49.28
CA GLY A 294 -25.17 -59.03 -49.18
C GLY A 294 -26.29 -58.37 -48.39
N GLY A 295 -27.23 -57.77 -49.14
CA GLY A 295 -28.65 -58.08 -48.97
C GLY A 295 -29.44 -57.28 -47.93
N GLY A 296 -30.66 -56.95 -48.34
CA GLY A 296 -31.80 -56.95 -47.42
C GLY A 296 -32.37 -55.58 -47.06
N TYR A 297 -33.38 -55.17 -47.83
CA TYR A 297 -34.66 -54.61 -47.36
C TYR A 297 -34.73 -54.05 -45.94
N ASN A 298 -35.05 -52.75 -45.79
CA ASN A 298 -36.35 -52.37 -45.20
C ASN A 298 -36.61 -50.85 -45.30
N ARG A 299 -37.74 -50.52 -45.94
CA ARG A 299 -38.47 -49.26 -45.77
C ARG A 299 -39.15 -49.25 -44.40
N PRO A 300 -39.34 -48.08 -43.77
CA PRO A 300 -40.48 -47.84 -42.89
C PRO A 300 -41.59 -47.10 -43.66
N HIS A 301 -42.79 -47.65 -43.58
CA HIS A 301 -44.06 -47.05 -44.00
C HIS A 301 -44.79 -46.55 -42.76
N TYR A 302 -45.23 -45.27 -42.78
CA TYR A 302 -46.34 -44.59 -42.07
C TYR A 302 -46.40 -44.71 -40.52
N GLN A 303 -46.91 -43.77 -39.73
CA GLN A 303 -47.84 -42.65 -39.87
C GLN A 303 -47.37 -41.50 -38.98
#